data_AF-A0A7C5N7N4-F1
#
_entry.id   AF-A0A7C5N7N4-F1
#
_cell.length_a   1.000
_cell.length_b   1.000
_cell.length_c   1.000
_cell.angle_alpha   90.00
_cell.angle_beta   90.00
_cell.angle_gamma   90.00
#
_symmetry.space_group_name_H-M   'P 1'
#
loop_
_entity.id
_entity.type
_entity.pdbx_description
1 polymer ?
#
loop_
_entity_poly.entity_id
_entity_poly.type
_entity_poly.pdbx_seq_one_letter_code
_entity_poly.pdbx_strand_id
1 'polypeptide(L)'
;MCPYCVRAKALLQAKGVEFEEIRVDLDRDRMVEMMQRSGRRTVPQIFIGDVHVGGYDDMAALDARGGLDPLLGLESTLEVPAYGHGPDASEDGPT
;
A
#
# COMPACT_ATOMS: atom_id res chain seq x y z
N MET A 1 24.59 1.18 -2.32
CA MET A 1 23.38 0.50 -2.81
C MET A 1 22.70 -0.19 -1.64
N CYS A 2 21.40 0.02 -1.38
CA CYS A 2 20.68 -0.53 -0.22
C CYS A 2 19.72 -1.65 -0.66
N PRO A 3 19.86 -2.90 -0.15
CA PRO A 3 19.01 -4.02 -0.56
C PRO A 3 17.55 -3.84 -0.11
N TYR A 4 17.30 -3.23 1.05
CA TYR A 4 15.95 -2.97 1.54
C TYR A 4 15.20 -1.94 0.69
N CYS A 5 15.90 -0.92 0.16
CA CYS A 5 15.30 0.02 -0.79
C CYS A 5 14.88 -0.67 -2.09
N VAL A 6 15.69 -1.61 -2.59
CA VAL A 6 15.35 -2.39 -3.79
C VAL A 6 14.09 -3.23 -3.55
N ARG A 7 14.00 -3.91 -2.40
CA ARG A 7 12.83 -4.71 -2.04
C ARG A 7 11.56 -3.86 -1.87
N ALA A 8 11.68 -2.67 -1.29
CA ALA A 8 10.56 -1.75 -1.14
C ALA A 8 10.01 -1.32 -2.52
N LYS A 9 10.90 -0.94 -3.44
CA LYS A 9 10.52 -0.58 -4.81
C LYS A 9 9.88 -1.76 -5.54
N ALA A 10 10.45 -2.96 -5.43
CA ALA A 10 9.89 -4.15 -6.06
C ALA A 10 8.46 -4.45 -5.55
N LEU A 11 8.18 -4.26 -4.26
CA LEU A 11 6.84 -4.43 -3.71
C LEU A 11 5.85 -3.41 -4.29
N LEU A 12 6.21 -2.13 -4.32
CA LEU A 12 5.36 -1.08 -4.90
C LEU A 12 5.14 -1.29 -6.41
N GLN A 13 6.17 -1.69 -7.15
CA GLN A 13 6.06 -2.07 -8.56
C GLN A 13 5.13 -3.26 -8.77
N ALA A 14 5.22 -4.29 -7.92
CA ALA A 14 4.33 -5.46 -7.99
C ALA A 14 2.86 -5.09 -7.73
N LYS A 15 2.62 -4.05 -6.93
CA LYS A 15 1.29 -3.46 -6.68
C LYS A 15 0.81 -2.56 -7.83
N GLY A 16 1.67 -2.24 -8.80
CA GLY A 16 1.31 -1.42 -9.95
C GLY A 16 1.10 0.06 -9.62
N VAL A 17 1.72 0.56 -8.54
CA VAL A 17 1.60 1.96 -8.13
C VAL A 17 2.80 2.78 -8.58
N GLU A 18 2.54 4.03 -8.96
CA GLU A 18 3.58 5.02 -9.20
C GLU A 18 4.14 5.52 -7.86
N PHE A 19 5.45 5.72 -7.79
CA PHE A 19 6.12 6.23 -6.59
C PHE A 19 7.31 7.11 -6.96
N GLU A 20 7.66 8.03 -6.07
CA GLU A 20 8.84 8.88 -6.19
C GLU A 20 10.00 8.30 -5.35
N GLU A 21 11.20 8.20 -5.93
CA GLU A 21 12.41 7.82 -5.21
C GLU A 21 13.24 9.06 -4.87
N ILE A 22 13.23 9.45 -3.58
CA ILE A 22 14.09 10.53 -3.07
C ILE A 22 15.41 9.93 -2.57
N ARG A 23 16.50 10.25 -3.27
CA ARG A 23 17.86 9.76 -2.95
C ARG A 23 18.50 10.64 -1.88
N VAL A 24 18.42 10.21 -0.62
CA VAL A 24 19.05 10.90 0.53
C VAL A 24 20.52 10.53 0.74
N ASP A 25 21.02 9.50 0.05
CA ASP A 25 22.40 9.00 0.21
C ASP A 25 23.48 9.99 -0.26
N LEU A 26 23.12 10.92 -1.15
CA LEU A 26 24.04 11.93 -1.71
C LEU A 26 23.67 13.36 -1.29
N ASP A 27 22.56 13.55 -0.59
CA ASP A 27 22.02 14.86 -0.22
C ASP A 27 21.76 14.92 1.28
N ARG A 28 22.67 15.60 1.99
CA ARG A 28 22.63 15.71 3.45
C ARG A 28 21.46 16.54 3.93
N ASP A 29 21.04 17.56 3.17
CA ASP A 29 19.92 18.42 3.56
C ASP A 29 18.61 17.66 3.45
N ARG A 30 18.45 16.83 2.40
CA ARG A 30 17.32 15.90 2.28
C ARG A 30 17.29 14.86 3.39
N MET A 31 18.45 14.35 3.80
CA MET A 31 18.52 13.44 4.94
C MET A 31 18.04 14.12 6.23
N VAL A 32 18.43 15.38 6.46
CA VAL A 32 17.98 16.17 7.64
C VAL A 32 16.47 16.42 7.59
N GLU A 33 15.94 16.82 6.44
CA GLU A 33 14.50 17.01 6.23
C GLU A 33 13.72 15.72 6.56
N MET A 34 14.16 14.58 6.03
CA MET A 34 13.52 13.29 6.30
C MET A 34 13.62 12.91 7.78
N MET A 35 14.76 13.14 8.43
CA MET A 35 14.91 12.92 9.88
C MET A 35 13.93 13.76 10.70
N GLN A 36 13.67 15.01 10.31
CA GLN A 36 12.70 15.86 10.99
C GLN A 36 11.27 15.35 10.80
N ARG A 37 10.94 14.83 9.61
CA ARG A 37 9.60 14.32 9.29
C ARG A 37 9.30 12.95 9.91
N SER A 38 10.28 12.05 9.98
CA SER A 38 10.08 10.65 10.40
C SER A 38 10.60 10.33 11.80
N GLY A 39 11.52 11.13 12.34
CA GLY A 39 12.31 10.80 13.53
C GLY A 39 13.32 9.65 13.31
N ARG A 40 13.42 9.10 12.09
CA ARG A 40 14.27 7.95 11.76
C ARG A 40 15.48 8.36 10.92
N ARG A 41 16.62 7.72 11.20
CA ARG A 41 17.91 7.95 10.50
C ARG A 41 18.26 6.85 9.50
N THR A 42 17.44 5.81 9.41
CA THR A 42 17.68 4.63 8.56
C THR A 42 16.85 4.70 7.29
N VAL A 43 17.38 4.13 6.21
CA VAL A 43 16.67 3.94 4.94
C VAL A 43 16.27 2.47 4.76
N PRO A 44 15.21 2.16 3.99
CA PRO A 44 14.25 3.11 3.38
C PRO A 44 13.33 3.76 4.43
N GLN A 45 12.81 4.94 4.10
CA GLN A 45 11.71 5.60 4.81
C GLN A 45 10.56 5.73 3.84
N ILE A 46 9.44 5.07 4.14
CA ILE A 46 8.29 4.95 3.24
C ILE A 46 7.19 5.84 3.76
N PHE A 47 6.74 6.75 2.89
CA PHE A 47 5.61 7.63 3.12
C PHE A 47 4.53 7.34 2.08
N ILE A 48 3.28 7.27 2.51
CA ILE A 48 2.11 7.14 1.64
C ILE A 48 1.20 8.32 1.96
N GLY A 49 1.11 9.27 1.02
CA GLY A 49 0.57 10.60 1.30
C GLY A 49 1.31 11.25 2.47
N ASP A 50 0.57 11.64 3.50
CA ASP A 50 1.13 12.24 4.73
C ASP A 50 1.53 11.20 5.80
N VAL A 51 1.24 9.92 5.57
CA VAL A 51 1.45 8.85 6.55
C VAL A 51 2.85 8.27 6.42
N HIS A 52 3.63 8.35 7.50
CA HIS A 52 4.90 7.65 7.62
C HIS A 52 4.65 6.17 7.98
N VAL A 53 4.86 5.27 7.03
CA VAL A 53 4.68 3.83 7.21
C VAL A 53 5.86 3.22 7.97
N GLY A 54 7.07 3.75 7.75
CA GLY A 54 8.30 3.26 8.38
C GLY A 54 9.30 2.71 7.37
N GLY A 55 9.94 1.60 7.73
CA GLY A 55 10.90 0.89 6.89
C GLY A 55 10.26 -0.16 5.99
N TYR A 56 11.10 -0.90 5.26
CA TYR A 56 10.63 -1.99 4.40
C TYR A 56 9.86 -3.05 5.19
N ASP A 57 10.34 -3.45 6.36
CA ASP A 57 9.69 -4.49 7.17
C ASP A 57 8.31 -4.03 7.66
N ASP A 58 8.18 -2.75 8.04
CA ASP A 58 6.90 -2.16 8.44
C ASP A 58 5.89 -2.19 7.28
N MET A 59 6.32 -1.80 6.08
CA MET A 59 5.48 -1.84 4.87
C MET A 59 5.13 -3.28 4.46
N ALA A 60 6.08 -4.21 4.49
CA ALA A 60 5.82 -5.61 4.15
C ALA A 60 4.87 -6.27 5.16
N ALA A 61 4.99 -5.97 6.45
CA ALA A 61 4.05 -6.42 7.47
C ALA A 61 2.66 -5.80 7.32
N LEU A 62 2.58 -4.57 6.80
CA LEU A 62 1.31 -3.91 6.46
C LEU A 62 0.65 -4.55 5.24
N ASP A 63 1.43 -4.88 4.22
CA ASP A 63 0.97 -5.60 3.03
C ASP A 63 0.45 -7.00 3.38
N ALA A 64 1.21 -7.76 4.18
CA ALA A 64 0.85 -9.11 4.58
C ALA A 64 -0.47 -9.19 5.36
N ARG A 65 -0.90 -8.11 6.03
CA ARG A 65 -2.19 -8.02 6.71
C ARG A 65 -3.30 -7.39 5.87
N GLY A 66 -3.05 -7.09 4.59
CA GLY A 66 -4.01 -6.44 3.68
C GLY A 66 -4.24 -4.96 3.94
N GLY A 67 -3.41 -4.31 4.77
CA GLY A 67 -3.59 -2.90 5.14
C GLY A 67 -2.88 -1.91 4.20
N LEU A 68 -2.06 -2.40 3.27
CA LEU A 68 -1.30 -1.53 2.36
C LEU A 68 -2.17 -1.03 1.19
N ASP A 69 -3.00 -1.90 0.62
CA ASP A 69 -3.83 -1.61 -0.55
C ASP A 69 -4.79 -0.41 -0.32
N PRO A 70 -5.44 -0.27 0.85
CA PRO A 70 -6.23 0.93 1.17
C PRO A 70 -5.42 2.23 1.19
N LEU A 71 -4.19 2.19 1.70
CA LEU A 71 -3.35 3.38 1.72
C LEU A 71 -2.88 3.78 0.33
N LEU A 72 -2.70 2.80 -0.56
CA LEU A 72 -2.31 3.01 -1.94
C LEU A 72 -3.47 3.38 -2.86
N GLY A 73 -4.71 3.40 -2.35
CA GLY A 73 -5.90 3.63 -3.17
C GLY A 73 -6.18 2.48 -4.14
N LEU A 74 -5.66 1.29 -3.86
CA LEU A 74 -5.90 0.05 -4.62
C LEU A 74 -7.13 -0.71 -4.14
N GLU A 75 -7.87 -0.15 -3.18
CA GLU A 75 -9.22 -0.61 -2.86
C GLU A 75 -10.01 -0.57 -4.15
N SER A 76 -10.24 -1.76 -4.69
CA SER A 76 -11.24 -1.96 -5.70
C SER A 76 -12.50 -1.26 -5.22
N THR A 77 -13.02 -0.37 -6.05
CA THR A 77 -14.45 -0.13 -6.17
C THR A 77 -15.11 -1.50 -6.42
N LEU A 78 -15.21 -2.32 -5.38
CA LEU A 78 -16.26 -3.30 -5.26
C LEU A 78 -17.49 -2.47 -4.92
N GLU A 79 -17.99 -1.77 -5.95
CA GLU A 79 -19.42 -1.87 -6.20
C GLU A 79 -19.70 -3.37 -6.15
N VAL A 80 -20.17 -3.83 -5.01
CA VAL A 80 -20.99 -5.02 -4.95
C VAL A 80 -22.24 -4.58 -5.69
N PRO A 81 -22.49 -4.92 -6.97
CA PRO A 81 -23.85 -4.84 -7.45
C PRO A 81 -24.60 -5.76 -6.49
N ALA A 82 -25.54 -5.18 -5.73
CA ALA A 82 -26.41 -5.91 -4.85
C ALA A 82 -26.91 -7.12 -5.66
N TYR A 83 -26.41 -8.30 -5.32
CA TYR A 83 -26.76 -9.53 -6.01
C TYR A 83 -28.26 -9.65 -5.83
N GLY A 84 -28.98 -9.36 -6.91
CA GLY A 84 -30.42 -9.47 -6.96
C GLY A 84 -30.78 -10.86 -6.51
N HIS A 85 -31.72 -10.90 -5.57
CA HIS A 85 -32.56 -12.03 -5.24
C HIS A 85 -32.78 -12.91 -6.47
N GLY A 86 -32.19 -14.10 -6.49
CA GLY A 86 -32.51 -15.08 -7.52
C GLY A 86 -34.01 -15.35 -7.52
N PRO A 87 -34.64 -15.64 -8.67
CA PRO A 87 -35.97 -16.21 -8.66
C PRO A 87 -35.83 -17.62 -8.04
N ASP A 88 -36.15 -17.76 -6.75
CA ASP A 88 -36.43 -19.07 -6.20
C ASP A 88 -37.77 -19.53 -6.79
N ALA A 89 -37.62 -20.25 -7.91
CA ALA A 89 -38.69 -20.99 -8.54
C ALA A 89 -39.17 -22.05 -7.55
N SER A 90 -40.32 -21.80 -6.93
CA SER A 90 -41.20 -22.85 -6.43
C SER A 90 -42.37 -22.95 -7.40
N GLU A 91 -42.17 -23.74 -8.47
CA GLU A 91 -43.27 -24.40 -9.16
C GLU A 91 -43.71 -25.56 -8.27
N ASP A 92 -44.91 -25.49 -7.67
CA ASP A 92 -45.74 -26.65 -7.33
C ASP A 92 -47.11 -26.15 -6.84
N GLY A 93 -48.02 -25.97 -7.78
CA GLY A 93 -49.44 -25.76 -7.48
C GLY A 93 -50.29 -26.77 -8.24
N PRO A 94 -50.70 -27.90 -7.61
CA PRO A 94 -51.78 -28.72 -8.14
C PRO A 94 -53.11 -28.41 -7.43
N THR A 95 -54.12 -28.11 -8.26
CA THR A 95 -55.58 -28.05 -8.03
C THR A 95 -56.20 -26.67 -7.90
#